data_AF-A0A1I1ZV58-F1
#
_entry.id   AF-A0A1I1ZV58-F1
#
_cell.length_a   1.000
_cell.length_b   1.000
_cell.length_c   1.000
_cell.angle_alpha   90.00
_cell.angle_beta   90.00
_cell.angle_gamma   90.00
#
_symmetry.space_group_name_H-M   'P 1'
#
loop_
_entity.id
_entity.type
_entity.pdbx_description
1 polymer ?
#
loop_
_entity_poly.entity_id
_entity_poly.type
_entity_poly.pdbx_seq_one_letter_code
_entity_poly.pdbx_strand_id
1 'polypeptide(L)'
;MKKLVTAKTIEEFAANHGTVFQIDDNTLITPSAKDAARSLNITFAHGETEQQVCSNARPLEVKPEAQQCPCVAEAEELPFDKETVVSEVIKVLKEMGLLDRIKG
;
A
#
# COMPACT_ATOMS: atom_id res chain seq x y z
N MET A 1 7.42 0.84 -29.29
CA MET A 1 6.73 -0.33 -28.69
C MET A 1 6.89 -0.21 -27.18
N LYS A 2 5.86 -0.54 -26.39
CA LYS A 2 5.94 -0.46 -24.92
C LYS A 2 6.52 -1.74 -24.32
N LYS A 3 7.33 -1.63 -23.27
CA LYS A 3 7.88 -2.76 -22.51
C LYS A 3 6.90 -3.18 -21.42
N LEU A 4 6.64 -4.47 -21.27
CA LEU A 4 5.75 -5.00 -20.22
C LEU A 4 6.58 -5.58 -19.07
N VAL A 5 6.33 -5.11 -17.85
CA VAL A 5 6.92 -5.61 -16.62
C VAL A 5 5.90 -6.49 -15.91
N THR A 6 6.31 -7.73 -15.61
CA THR A 6 5.48 -8.74 -14.97
C THR A 6 6.06 -9.15 -13.61
N ALA A 7 5.29 -9.89 -12.80
CA ALA A 7 5.76 -10.38 -11.50
C ALA A 7 7.09 -11.15 -11.61
N LYS A 8 7.22 -12.02 -12.61
CA LYS A 8 8.46 -12.75 -12.88
C LYS A 8 9.66 -11.83 -13.09
N THR A 9 9.46 -10.74 -13.83
CA THR A 9 10.51 -9.75 -14.09
C THR A 9 11.01 -9.10 -12.79
N ILE A 10 10.12 -8.89 -11.81
CA ILE A 10 10.45 -8.32 -10.50
C ILE A 10 11.13 -9.35 -9.60
N GLU A 11 10.65 -10.59 -9.61
CA GLU A 11 11.28 -11.70 -8.86
C GLU A 11 12.69 -11.99 -9.35
N GLU A 12 12.89 -12.04 -10.68
CA GLU A 12 14.20 -12.20 -11.31
C GLU A 12 15.12 -11.00 -11.00
N PHE A 13 14.56 -9.79 -10.95
CA PHE A 13 15.30 -8.60 -10.57
C PHE A 13 15.72 -8.63 -9.10
N ALA A 14 14.84 -9.05 -8.19
CA ALA A 14 15.14 -9.19 -6.76
C ALA A 14 16.30 -10.17 -6.49
N ALA A 15 16.41 -11.21 -7.32
CA ALA A 15 17.47 -12.21 -7.18
C ALA A 15 18.86 -11.71 -7.63
N ASN A 16 18.92 -10.74 -8.55
CA ASN A 16 20.15 -10.33 -9.23
C ASN A 16 20.56 -8.87 -9.00
N HIS A 17 19.65 -8.01 -8.56
CA HIS A 17 19.83 -6.55 -8.46
C HIS A 17 19.32 -6.01 -7.12
N GLY A 18 19.60 -4.72 -6.85
CA GLY A 18 19.20 -4.03 -5.62
C GLY A 18 17.70 -3.71 -5.51
N THR A 19 17.34 -2.88 -4.53
CA THR A 19 15.94 -2.56 -4.18
C THR A 19 15.25 -1.55 -5.10
N VAL A 20 15.90 -1.10 -6.17
CA VAL A 20 15.37 -0.04 -7.05
C VAL A 20 15.28 -0.51 -8.50
N PHE A 21 14.06 -0.62 -9.02
CA PHE A 21 13.78 -1.01 -10.39
C PHE A 21 13.53 0.23 -11.26
N GLN A 22 14.39 0.44 -12.26
CA GLN A 22 14.30 1.59 -13.16
C GLN A 22 13.20 1.38 -14.20
N ILE A 23 12.31 2.36 -14.32
CA ILE A 23 11.22 2.40 -15.29
C ILE A 23 11.29 3.67 -16.15
N ASP A 24 10.76 3.58 -17.36
CA ASP A 24 10.67 4.68 -18.32
C ASP A 24 9.20 4.93 -18.74
N ASP A 25 8.95 6.01 -19.47
CA ASP A 25 7.61 6.37 -19.97
C ASP A 25 7.01 5.32 -20.92
N ASN A 26 7.84 4.41 -21.44
CA ASN A 26 7.44 3.34 -22.34
C ASN A 26 7.21 2.01 -21.61
N THR A 27 7.23 2.00 -20.28
CA THR A 27 7.05 0.80 -19.47
C THR A 27 5.63 0.68 -18.92
N LEU A 28 4.98 -0.45 -19.19
CA LEU A 28 3.71 -0.86 -18.59
C LEU A 28 3.98 -1.88 -17.48
N ILE A 29 3.43 -1.64 -16.30
CA ILE A 29 3.59 -2.51 -15.13
C ILE A 29 2.28 -3.24 -14.89
N THR A 30 2.30 -4.57 -14.83
CA THR A 30 1.10 -5.33 -14.46
C THR A 30 0.77 -5.15 -12.97
N PRO A 31 -0.51 -5.23 -12.56
CA PRO A 31 -0.89 -5.18 -11.15
C PRO A 31 -0.10 -6.19 -10.29
N SER A 32 0.04 -7.43 -10.77
CA SER A 32 0.82 -8.47 -10.09
C SER A 32 2.30 -8.12 -9.93
N ALA A 33 2.90 -7.40 -10.86
CA ALA A 33 4.29 -6.93 -10.72
C ALA A 33 4.42 -5.89 -9.60
N LYS A 34 3.43 -5.02 -9.45
CA LYS A 34 3.39 -4.01 -8.38
C LYS A 34 3.23 -4.65 -7.00
N ASP A 35 2.44 -5.72 -6.91
CA ASP A 35 2.27 -6.50 -5.68
C ASP A 35 3.54 -7.28 -5.30
N ALA A 36 4.22 -7.87 -6.29
CA ALA A 36 5.51 -8.53 -6.09
C ALA A 36 6.59 -7.54 -5.62
N ALA A 37 6.67 -6.35 -6.23
CA ALA A 37 7.62 -5.32 -5.82
C ALA A 37 7.40 -4.87 -4.38
N ARG A 38 6.15 -4.69 -3.96
CA ARG A 38 5.81 -4.37 -2.56
C ARG A 38 6.24 -5.48 -1.59
N SER A 39 5.96 -6.73 -1.94
CA SER A 39 6.33 -7.89 -1.11
C SER A 39 7.85 -8.03 -0.94
N LEU A 40 8.61 -7.59 -1.95
CA LEU A 40 10.07 -7.69 -2.01
C LEU A 40 10.79 -6.38 -1.64
N ASN A 41 10.07 -5.36 -1.15
CA ASN A 41 10.60 -4.03 -0.85
C ASN A 41 11.36 -3.37 -2.01
N ILE A 42 10.87 -3.56 -3.23
CA ILE A 42 11.42 -2.97 -4.45
C ILE A 42 10.64 -1.69 -4.80
N THR A 43 11.37 -0.61 -5.05
CA THR A 43 10.82 0.69 -5.43
C THR A 43 10.98 0.91 -6.93
N PHE A 44 9.94 1.39 -7.60
CA PHE A 44 10.02 1.81 -9.00
C PHE A 44 10.51 3.26 -9.08
N ALA A 45 11.62 3.50 -9.77
CA ALA A 45 12.18 4.83 -9.99
C ALA A 45 12.05 5.22 -11.47
N HIS A 46 11.67 6.47 -11.74
CA HIS A 46 11.48 7.00 -13.09
C HIS A 46 12.63 7.96 -13.42
N GLY A 47 13.42 7.64 -14.45
CA GLY A 47 14.63 8.39 -14.80
C GLY A 47 15.85 8.06 -13.93
N GLU A 48 17.00 8.65 -14.27
CA GLU A 48 18.34 8.39 -13.69
C GLU A 48 18.41 8.73 -12.20
N THR A 49 17.77 7.93 -11.36
CA THR A 49 17.96 8.02 -9.92
C THR A 49 19.21 7.23 -9.59
N GLU A 50 20.29 7.97 -9.34
CA GLU A 50 21.55 7.46 -8.83
C GLU A 50 21.27 6.52 -7.65
N GLN A 51 21.88 5.33 -7.71
CA GLN A 51 21.72 4.28 -6.72
C GLN A 51 22.11 4.78 -5.34
N GLN A 52 21.14 5.21 -4.54
CA GLN A 52 21.37 5.42 -3.12
C GLN A 52 21.34 4.06 -2.43
N VAL A 53 22.53 3.46 -2.36
CA VAL A 53 22.85 2.29 -1.54
C VAL A 53 22.58 2.66 -0.08
N CYS A 54 21.43 2.28 0.46
CA CYS A 54 21.22 2.31 1.90
C CYS A 54 21.82 1.06 2.52
N SER A 55 23.12 1.10 2.78
CA SER A 55 23.77 0.18 3.72
C SER A 55 23.22 0.42 5.13
N ASN A 56 22.57 -0.60 5.69
CA ASN A 56 22.42 -0.88 7.11
C ASN A 56 22.36 0.33 8.06
N ALA A 57 21.15 0.80 8.37
CA ALA A 57 20.87 1.45 9.64
C ALA A 57 19.45 1.07 10.10
N ARG A 58 19.34 0.74 11.39
CA ARG A 58 18.12 0.47 12.17
C ARG A 58 16.99 1.50 11.90
N PRO A 59 15.73 1.14 12.20
CA PRO A 59 14.55 1.86 11.73
C PRO A 59 14.53 3.27 12.34
N LEU A 60 14.68 4.27 11.47
CA LEU A 60 14.34 5.64 11.78
C LEU A 60 12.98 5.90 11.16
N GLU A 61 12.03 6.16 12.06
CA GLU A 61 10.76 6.80 11.81
C GLU A 61 10.95 7.98 10.84
N VAL A 62 10.50 7.83 9.60
CA VAL A 62 10.32 8.95 8.69
C VAL A 62 8.91 8.84 8.14
N LYS A 63 8.14 9.89 8.42
CA LYS A 63 6.75 10.14 8.02
C LYS A 63 6.41 9.59 6.63
N PRO A 64 5.24 8.96 6.45
CA PRO A 64 4.77 8.58 5.14
C PRO A 64 4.23 9.83 4.43
N GLU A 65 5.01 10.41 3.53
CA GLU A 65 4.41 11.18 2.43
C GLU A 65 3.91 10.18 1.38
N ALA A 66 2.74 9.62 1.69
CA ALA A 66 1.98 8.80 0.77
C ALA A 66 1.38 9.72 -0.30
N GLN A 67 1.84 9.54 -1.55
CA GLN A 67 1.09 10.00 -2.71
C GLN A 67 -0.32 9.40 -2.64
N GLN A 68 -1.27 10.31 -2.49
CA GLN A 68 -2.69 10.06 -2.36
C GLN A 68 -3.20 9.24 -3.55
N CYS A 69 -3.66 8.02 -3.26
CA CYS A 69 -4.71 7.40 -4.06
C CYS A 69 -5.98 8.25 -3.90
N PRO A 70 -6.74 8.57 -4.96
CA PRO A 70 -7.99 9.33 -4.86
C PRO A 70 -9.13 8.56 -4.16
N CYS A 71 -8.83 7.44 -3.48
CA CYS A 71 -9.78 6.67 -2.68
C CYS A 71 -9.52 6.74 -1.17
N VAL A 72 -8.52 7.51 -0.71
CA VAL A 72 -8.40 7.84 0.72
C VAL A 72 -9.05 9.21 0.89
N ALA A 73 -10.38 9.19 1.01
CA ALA A 73 -11.08 10.31 1.61
C ALA A 73 -10.37 10.63 2.92
N GLU A 74 -9.95 11.88 3.06
CA GLU A 74 -9.45 12.45 4.30
C GLU A 74 -10.31 11.90 5.44
N ALA A 75 -9.66 11.37 6.47
CA ALA A 75 -10.31 11.29 7.75
C ALA A 75 -10.50 12.74 8.22
N GLU A 76 -11.49 13.42 7.66
CA GLU A 76 -12.21 14.45 8.38
C GLU A 76 -12.52 13.79 9.72
N GLU A 77 -11.96 14.35 10.79
CA GLU A 77 -12.37 14.00 12.13
C GLU A 77 -13.86 14.35 12.21
N LEU A 78 -14.69 13.37 11.88
CA LEU A 78 -16.12 13.48 12.04
C LEU A 78 -16.34 13.91 13.50
N PRO A 79 -17.18 14.92 13.76
CA PRO A 79 -17.38 15.48 15.11
C PRO A 79 -18.09 14.51 16.06
N PHE A 80 -18.16 13.24 15.69
CA PHE A 80 -18.79 12.19 16.46
C PHE A 80 -17.73 11.49 17.29
N ASP A 81 -17.88 11.60 18.60
CA ASP A 81 -17.10 10.81 19.53
C ASP A 81 -17.25 9.32 19.20
N LYS A 82 -16.12 8.60 19.21
CA LYS A 82 -16.04 7.17 18.89
C LYS A 82 -17.03 6.36 19.71
N GLU A 83 -17.27 6.72 20.97
CA GLU A 83 -18.22 6.07 21.86
C GLU A 83 -19.66 6.22 21.36
N THR A 84 -20.00 7.39 20.83
CA THR A 84 -21.32 7.67 20.26
C THR A 84 -21.56 6.84 19.00
N VAL A 85 -20.57 6.77 18.11
CA VAL A 85 -20.66 5.97 16.87
C VAL A 85 -20.85 4.49 17.21
N VAL A 86 -20.05 3.96 18.13
CA VAL A 86 -20.15 2.55 18.54
C VAL A 86 -21.51 2.26 19.19
N SER A 87 -22.01 3.15 20.05
CA SER A 87 -23.32 3.01 20.70
C SER A 87 -24.48 2.93 19.69
N GLU A 88 -24.54 3.86 18.72
CA GLU A 88 -25.60 3.89 17.71
C GLU A 88 -25.53 2.66 16.78
N VAL A 89 -24.33 2.25 16.38
CA VAL A 89 -24.15 1.04 15.56
C VAL A 89 -24.64 -0.20 16.32
N ILE A 90 -24.27 -0.37 17.59
CA ILE A 90 -24.73 -1.50 18.40
C ILE A 90 -26.25 -1.48 18.56
N LYS A 91 -26.85 -0.31 18.78
CA LYS A 91 -28.31 -0.16 18.90
C LYS A 91 -29.03 -0.59 17.62
N VAL A 92 -28.59 -0.12 16.46
CA VAL A 92 -29.16 -0.53 15.15
C VAL A 92 -29.01 -2.03 14.94
N LEU A 93 -27.83 -2.59 15.20
CA LEU A 93 -27.60 -4.03 15.06
C LEU A 93 -28.48 -4.88 16.00
N LYS A 94 -28.82 -4.35 17.18
CA LYS A 94 -29.75 -4.97 18.13
C LYS A 94 -31.20 -4.90 17.62
N GLU A 95 -31.64 -3.76 17.13
CA GLU A 95 -32.98 -3.59 16.53
C GLU A 95 -33.17 -4.51 15.31
N MET A 96 -32.11 -4.75 14.56
CA MET A 96 -32.08 -5.68 13.44
C MET A 96 -32.00 -7.16 13.87
N GLY A 97 -31.91 -7.47 15.17
CA GLY A 97 -31.81 -8.84 15.70
C GLY A 97 -30.55 -9.59 15.26
N LEU A 98 -29.51 -8.87 14.85
CA LEU A 98 -28.24 -9.45 14.36
C LEU A 98 -27.33 -9.86 15.52
N LEU A 99 -27.43 -9.15 16.65
CA LEU A 99 -26.62 -9.43 17.84
C LEU A 99 -27.09 -10.69 18.59
N ASP A 100 -28.36 -11.07 18.50
CA ASP A 100 -28.91 -12.24 19.20
C ASP A 100 -28.41 -13.58 18.64
N ARG A 101 -27.84 -13.56 17.43
CA ARG A 101 -27.29 -14.75 16.75
C ARG A 101 -25.86 -15.06 17.16
N ILE A 102 -25.20 -14.11 17.80
CA ILE A 102 -23.83 -14.24 18.30
C ILE A 102 -23.93 -14.82 19.72
N LYS A 103 -24.23 -16.11 19.83
CA LYS A 103 -24.03 -16.83 21.10
C LYS A 103 -22.54 -17.14 21.24
N GLY A 104 -21.94 -16.66 22.33
CA GLY A 104 -20.58 -17.02 22.76
C GLY A 104 -20.47 -18.47 23.21
#